data_AF-A0A7J8LAY2-F1
#
_entry.id   AF-A0A7J8LAY2-F1
#
_cell.length_a   1.000
_cell.length_b   1.000
_cell.length_c   1.000
_cell.angle_alpha   90.00
_cell.angle_beta   90.00
_cell.angle_gamma   90.00
#
_symmetry.space_group_name_H-M   'P 1'
#
loop_
_entity.id
_entity.type
_entity.pdbx_description
1 polymer ?
#
loop_
_entity_poly.entity_id
_entity_poly.type
_entity_poly.pdbx_seq_one_letter_code
_entity_poly.pdbx_strand_id
1 'polypeptide(L)'
;MLVGAYPFEDPEDPRNFHKTIHRIIHVQYSIPDYVHISPECRHLISRIFVADPAERISIPEIKNHEWFLKNLPADLMDENSMNDQFEEPNQPMQSVDEIMQIISEATIPATNMNNLDSYLTGSLDLDDDMEDLDNDSELDIDSSGELIYAM
;
A
#
# COMPACT_ATOMS: atom_id res chain seq x y z
N MET A 1 0.90 -15.46 7.03
CA MET A 1 2.04 -16.26 7.54
C MET A 1 1.61 -17.46 8.37
N LEU A 2 0.90 -17.31 9.49
CA LEU A 2 0.61 -18.45 10.41
C LEU A 2 -0.42 -19.47 9.89
N VAL A 3 -1.49 -19.02 9.24
CA VAL A 3 -2.59 -19.88 8.76
C VAL A 3 -2.52 -20.12 7.24
N GLY A 4 -1.82 -19.26 6.50
CA GLY A 4 -1.75 -19.33 5.03
C GLY A 4 -2.94 -18.74 4.27
N ALA A 5 -3.92 -18.17 4.98
CA ALA A 5 -5.09 -17.48 4.41
C ALA A 5 -5.39 -16.18 5.18
N TYR A 6 -6.25 -15.33 4.61
CA TYR A 6 -6.70 -14.10 5.26
C TYR A 6 -7.77 -14.38 6.33
N PRO A 7 -7.77 -13.69 7.48
CA PRO A 7 -8.59 -14.02 8.65
C PRO A 7 -10.11 -13.78 8.46
N PHE A 8 -10.49 -12.90 7.53
CA PHE A 8 -11.89 -12.48 7.32
C PHE A 8 -12.47 -12.91 5.97
N GLU A 9 -11.66 -13.50 5.10
CA GLU A 9 -12.09 -13.92 3.77
C GLU A 9 -12.87 -15.24 3.84
N ASP A 10 -13.91 -15.36 3.03
CA ASP A 10 -14.67 -16.61 2.89
C ASP A 10 -13.82 -17.60 2.06
N PRO A 11 -13.39 -18.75 2.64
CA PRO A 11 -12.56 -19.72 1.92
C PRO A 11 -13.29 -20.34 0.71
N GLU A 12 -14.63 -20.37 0.71
CA GLU A 12 -15.43 -20.93 -0.37
C GLU A 12 -15.77 -19.89 -1.46
N ASP A 13 -15.79 -18.60 -1.10
CA ASP A 13 -16.14 -17.51 -2.00
C ASP A 13 -15.25 -16.27 -1.77
N PRO A 14 -13.97 -16.34 -2.20
CA PRO A 14 -12.96 -15.31 -1.89
C PRO A 14 -13.27 -13.94 -2.48
N ARG A 15 -14.08 -13.89 -3.56
CA ARG A 15 -14.47 -12.63 -4.24
C ARG A 15 -15.68 -11.96 -3.59
N ASN A 16 -16.22 -12.52 -2.51
CA ASN A 16 -17.37 -11.97 -1.81
C ASN A 16 -16.96 -10.87 -0.81
N PHE A 17 -16.67 -9.68 -1.35
CA PHE A 17 -16.27 -8.54 -0.52
C PHE A 17 -17.32 -8.17 0.52
N HIS A 18 -18.60 -8.35 0.23
CA HIS A 18 -19.67 -8.06 1.18
C HIS A 18 -19.56 -8.91 2.45
N LYS A 19 -19.35 -10.23 2.31
CA LYS A 19 -19.09 -11.13 3.44
C LYS A 19 -17.79 -10.79 4.17
N THR A 20 -16.72 -10.50 3.44
CA THR A 20 -15.43 -10.15 4.03
C THR A 20 -15.53 -8.89 4.89
N ILE A 21 -16.17 -7.83 4.38
CA ILE A 21 -16.42 -6.58 5.13
C ILE A 21 -17.27 -6.85 6.37
N HIS A 22 -18.35 -7.63 6.22
CA HIS A 22 -19.19 -8.00 7.36
C HIS A 22 -18.38 -8.71 8.46
N ARG A 23 -17.48 -9.61 8.10
CA ARG A 23 -16.60 -10.31 9.05
C ARG A 23 -15.58 -9.38 9.69
N ILE A 24 -15.04 -8.40 8.96
CA ILE A 24 -14.10 -7.40 9.51
C ILE A 24 -14.79 -6.56 10.59
N ILE A 25 -15.97 -6.00 10.29
CA ILE A 25 -16.71 -5.12 11.19
C ILE A 25 -17.07 -5.84 12.51
N HIS A 26 -17.41 -7.13 12.42
CA HIS A 26 -17.76 -7.95 13.58
C HIS A 26 -16.57 -8.74 14.16
N VAL A 27 -15.36 -8.55 13.63
CA VAL A 27 -14.14 -9.24 14.07
C VAL A 27 -14.30 -10.77 14.08
N GLN A 28 -14.90 -11.31 13.02
CA GLN A 28 -15.20 -12.73 12.87
C GLN A 28 -14.06 -13.47 12.17
N TYR A 29 -13.09 -13.94 12.96
CA TYR A 29 -12.02 -14.81 12.51
C TYR A 29 -11.94 -16.08 13.38
N SER A 30 -11.40 -17.15 12.82
CA SER A 30 -11.08 -18.37 13.55
C SER A 30 -9.72 -18.88 13.12
N ILE A 31 -9.01 -19.50 14.06
CA ILE A 31 -7.72 -20.14 13.80
C ILE A 31 -8.01 -21.64 13.70
N PRO A 32 -7.80 -22.27 12.54
CA PRO A 32 -8.14 -23.68 12.36
C PRO A 32 -7.41 -24.60 13.32
N ASP A 33 -8.04 -25.71 13.73
CA ASP A 33 -7.50 -26.64 14.74
C ASP A 33 -6.18 -27.31 14.33
N TYR A 34 -5.95 -27.44 13.02
CA TYR A 34 -4.69 -27.97 12.49
C TYR A 34 -3.51 -26.99 12.64
N VAL A 35 -3.76 -25.72 12.95
CA VAL A 35 -2.72 -24.71 13.16
C VAL A 35 -2.42 -24.59 14.64
N HIS A 36 -1.28 -25.14 15.05
CA HIS A 36 -0.81 -25.03 16.43
C HIS A 36 -0.01 -23.73 16.61
N ILE A 37 -0.60 -22.77 17.33
CA ILE A 37 0.07 -21.55 17.77
C ILE A 37 0.20 -21.52 19.28
N SER A 38 1.24 -20.85 19.77
CA SER A 38 1.45 -20.67 21.21
C SER A 38 0.34 -19.78 21.81
N PRO A 39 0.02 -19.92 23.11
CA PRO A 39 -1.02 -19.12 23.75
C PRO A 39 -0.68 -17.62 23.72
N GLU A 40 0.59 -17.25 23.81
CA GLU A 40 1.06 -15.86 23.72
C GLU A 40 0.82 -15.30 22.30
N CYS A 41 1.03 -16.12 21.26
CA CYS A 41 0.71 -15.73 19.88
C CYS A 41 -0.78 -15.46 19.70
N ARG A 42 -1.62 -16.35 20.23
CA ARG A 42 -3.08 -16.20 20.19
C ARG A 42 -3.53 -14.96 20.95
N HIS A 43 -2.92 -14.70 22.12
CA HIS A 43 -3.18 -13.49 22.90
C HIS A 43 -2.84 -12.23 22.10
N LEU A 44 -1.65 -12.18 21.47
CA LEU A 44 -1.27 -11.04 20.63
C LEU A 44 -2.26 -10.79 19.48
N ILE A 45 -2.66 -11.85 18.75
CA ILE A 45 -3.65 -11.73 17.67
C ILE A 45 -4.97 -11.17 18.20
N SER A 46 -5.44 -11.65 19.36
CA SER A 46 -6.70 -11.18 19.96
C SER A 46 -6.67 -9.70 20.37
N ARG A 47 -5.49 -9.18 20.71
CA ARG A 47 -5.26 -7.78 21.07
C ARG A 47 -5.13 -6.86 19.85
N ILE A 48 -4.76 -7.41 18.69
CA ILE A 48 -4.67 -6.69 17.41
C ILE A 48 -6.05 -6.65 16.73
N PHE A 49 -6.75 -7.77 16.66
CA PHE A 49 -8.08 -7.85 16.09
C PHE A 49 -9.13 -7.41 17.11
N VAL A 50 -9.15 -6.10 17.37
CA VAL A 50 -10.14 -5.40 18.19
C VAL A 50 -10.87 -4.38 17.31
N ALA A 51 -12.20 -4.40 17.36
CA ALA A 51 -13.07 -3.53 16.55
C ALA A 51 -12.82 -2.05 16.88
N ASP A 52 -12.78 -1.73 18.17
CA ASP A 52 -12.50 -0.40 18.68
C ASP A 52 -10.99 -0.09 18.54
N PRO A 53 -10.60 0.93 17.76
CA PRO A 53 -9.21 1.35 17.64
C PRO A 53 -8.60 1.84 18.96
N ALA A 54 -9.41 2.39 19.88
CA ALA A 54 -8.91 2.93 21.16
C ALA A 54 -8.45 1.80 22.12
N GLU A 55 -9.09 0.63 22.02
CA GLU A 55 -8.77 -0.56 22.82
C GLU A 55 -7.75 -1.48 22.12
N ARG A 56 -7.40 -1.18 20.86
CA ARG A 56 -6.44 -1.97 20.09
C ARG A 56 -5.03 -1.76 20.63
N ILE A 57 -4.29 -2.85 20.76
CA ILE A 57 -2.89 -2.80 21.22
C ILE A 57 -2.04 -1.88 20.32
N SER A 58 -1.26 -1.03 20.96
CA SER A 58 -0.35 -0.09 20.31
C SER A 58 0.98 -0.75 19.92
N ILE A 59 1.73 -0.11 19.00
CA ILE A 59 3.06 -0.60 18.60
C ILE A 59 4.03 -0.72 19.80
N PRO A 60 4.13 0.25 20.73
CA PRO A 60 4.98 0.10 21.91
C PRO A 60 4.58 -1.11 22.78
N GLU A 61 3.28 -1.39 22.93
CA GLU A 61 2.82 -2.56 23.68
C GLU A 61 3.13 -3.88 22.94
N ILE A 62 3.03 -3.91 21.61
CA ILE A 62 3.44 -5.06 20.78
C ILE A 62 4.94 -5.33 20.97
N LYS A 63 5.79 -4.29 20.92
CA LYS A 63 7.24 -4.43 21.11
C LYS A 63 7.61 -4.98 22.48
N ASN A 64 6.77 -4.75 23.49
CA ASN A 64 6.93 -5.27 24.85
C ASN A 64 6.18 -6.61 25.08
N HIS A 65 5.47 -7.13 24.08
CA HIS A 65 4.70 -8.35 24.23
C HIS A 65 5.62 -9.58 24.25
N GLU A 66 5.36 -10.54 25.15
CA GLU A 66 6.20 -11.72 25.38
C GLU A 66 6.48 -12.51 24.09
N TRP A 67 5.45 -12.68 23.25
CA TRP A 67 5.59 -13.36 21.96
C TRP A 67 6.55 -12.64 21.00
N PHE A 68 6.59 -11.31 21.01
CA PHE A 68 7.46 -10.51 20.13
C PHE A 68 8.91 -10.51 20.64
N LEU A 69 9.10 -10.42 21.95
CA LEU A 69 10.43 -10.43 22.58
C LEU A 69 11.12 -11.80 22.50
N LYS A 70 10.36 -12.88 22.32
CA LYS A 70 10.90 -14.24 22.26
C LYS A 70 11.79 -14.42 21.03
N ASN A 71 13.09 -14.63 21.28
CA ASN A 71 14.13 -14.77 20.26
C ASN A 71 14.31 -13.52 19.37
N LEU A 72 13.98 -12.33 19.88
CA LEU A 72 14.24 -11.08 19.16
C LEU A 72 15.77 -10.84 19.08
N PRO A 73 16.34 -10.67 17.87
CA PRO A 73 17.76 -10.32 17.72
C PRO A 73 18.09 -8.98 18.38
N ALA A 74 19.26 -8.89 19.02
CA ALA A 74 19.71 -7.68 19.71
C ALA A 74 19.76 -6.46 18.78
N ASP A 75 20.13 -6.66 17.51
CA ASP A 75 20.23 -5.60 16.50
C ASP A 75 18.89 -4.91 16.21
N LEU A 76 17.77 -5.58 16.49
CA LEU A 76 16.42 -5.05 16.31
C LEU A 76 15.81 -4.47 17.60
N MET A 77 16.50 -4.63 18.75
CA MET A 77 16.04 -4.09 20.03
C MET A 77 16.29 -2.59 20.14
N ASP A 78 17.37 -2.09 19.54
CA ASP A 78 17.77 -0.69 19.56
C ASP A 78 17.46 -0.01 18.22
N GLU A 79 16.30 0.64 18.12
CA GLU A 79 15.94 1.45 16.94
C GLU A 79 16.95 2.59 16.67
N ASN A 80 17.63 3.06 17.73
CA ASN A 80 18.71 4.05 17.61
C ASN A 80 19.98 3.46 16.97
N SER A 81 20.24 2.16 17.11
CA SER A 81 21.44 1.53 16.55
C SER A 81 21.31 1.19 15.07
N MET A 82 20.09 1.02 14.57
CA MET A 82 19.83 0.75 13.15
C MET A 82 19.84 2.00 12.26
N ASN A 83 19.51 3.18 12.80
CA ASN A 83 19.47 4.42 12.02
C ASN A 83 20.86 4.99 11.70
N ASP A 84 21.90 4.62 12.48
CA ASP A 84 23.23 5.25 12.40
C ASP A 84 24.29 4.42 11.64
N GLN A 85 23.97 3.22 11.12
CA GLN A 85 25.01 2.30 10.61
C GLN A 85 24.83 1.72 9.20
N PHE A 86 23.75 2.03 8.48
CA PHE A 86 23.60 1.55 7.11
C PHE A 86 23.89 2.66 6.08
N GLU A 87 25.17 2.80 5.71
CA GLU A 87 25.56 3.46 4.46
C GLU A 87 25.58 2.40 3.35
N GLU A 88 24.65 2.49 2.41
CA GLU A 88 24.64 1.57 1.27
C GLU A 88 25.82 1.92 0.34
N PRO A 89 26.86 1.08 0.20
CA PRO A 89 28.17 1.48 -0.35
C PRO A 89 28.16 2.02 -1.78
N ASN A 90 27.05 1.82 -2.50
CA ASN A 90 26.92 2.08 -3.93
C ASN A 90 25.72 2.98 -4.27
N GLN A 91 24.97 3.51 -3.30
CA GLN A 91 23.92 4.48 -3.57
C GLN A 91 24.36 5.87 -3.10
N PRO A 92 24.49 6.86 -4.02
CA PRO A 92 24.71 8.23 -3.59
C PRO A 92 23.46 8.71 -2.85
N MET A 93 23.59 9.00 -1.55
CA MET A 93 22.55 9.69 -0.80
C MET A 93 22.36 11.09 -1.42
N GLN A 94 21.17 11.33 -1.99
CA GLN A 94 20.80 12.63 -2.54
C GLN A 94 20.39 13.57 -1.41
N SER A 95 20.73 14.85 -1.53
CA SER A 95 20.22 15.86 -0.59
C SER A 95 18.72 16.06 -0.79
N VAL A 96 18.03 16.52 0.27
CA VAL A 96 16.59 16.86 0.17
C VAL A 96 16.35 17.89 -0.94
N ASP A 97 17.26 18.84 -1.12
CA ASP A 97 17.16 19.86 -2.16
C ASP A 97 17.26 19.25 -3.57
N GLU A 98 18.19 18.32 -3.79
CA GLU A 98 18.35 17.62 -5.06
C GLU A 98 17.12 16.75 -5.39
N ILE A 99 16.59 16.05 -4.40
CA ILE A 99 15.35 15.25 -4.53
C ILE A 99 14.19 16.15 -4.94
N MET A 100 14.00 17.29 -4.25
CA MET A 100 12.93 18.23 -4.55
C MET A 100 13.10 18.88 -5.93
N GLN A 101 14.34 19.14 -6.34
CA GLN A 101 14.64 19.66 -7.67
C GLN A 101 14.24 18.66 -8.75
N ILE A 102 14.61 17.38 -8.62
CA ILE A 102 14.25 16.33 -9.58
C ILE A 102 12.72 16.17 -9.66
N ILE A 103 12.03 16.17 -8.52
CA ILE A 103 10.55 16.10 -8.49
C ILE A 103 9.95 17.29 -9.24
N SER A 104 10.46 18.51 -9.02
CA SER A 104 9.96 19.70 -9.70
C SER A 104 10.18 19.64 -11.22
N GLU A 105 11.35 19.15 -11.65
CA GLU A 105 11.69 18.98 -13.06
C GLU A 105 10.81 17.91 -13.73
N ALA A 106 10.52 16.81 -13.03
CA ALA A 106 9.65 15.74 -13.53
C ALA A 106 8.18 16.15 -13.73
N THR A 107 7.75 17.30 -13.18
CA THR A 107 6.40 17.85 -13.48
C THR A 107 6.32 18.53 -14.85
N ILE A 108 7.46 18.78 -15.50
CA ILE A 108 7.54 19.44 -16.80
C ILE A 108 7.45 18.37 -17.90
N PRO A 109 6.42 18.37 -18.75
CA PRO A 109 6.33 17.43 -19.86
C PRO A 109 7.42 17.71 -20.90
N ALA A 110 7.94 16.66 -21.53
CA ALA A 110 8.99 16.77 -22.54
C ALA A 110 8.55 17.70 -23.70
N THR A 111 9.28 18.79 -23.90
CA THR A 111 8.89 19.87 -24.82
C THR A 111 9.09 19.55 -26.31
N ASN A 112 9.25 18.29 -26.74
CA ASN A 112 9.59 18.02 -28.14
C ASN A 112 9.17 16.66 -28.73
N MET A 113 7.97 16.16 -28.41
CA MET A 113 7.39 15.07 -29.21
C MET A 113 6.82 15.56 -30.55
N ASN A 114 6.58 16.86 -30.72
CA ASN A 114 6.01 17.44 -31.94
C ASN A 114 6.88 17.31 -33.21
N ASN A 115 8.13 16.83 -33.10
CA ASN A 115 9.03 16.68 -34.25
C ASN A 115 9.31 15.22 -34.63
N LEU A 116 8.86 14.22 -33.85
CA LEU A 116 9.00 12.81 -34.22
C LEU A 116 7.78 12.29 -34.98
N ASP A 117 6.59 12.84 -34.73
CA ASP A 117 5.36 12.47 -35.46
C ASP A 117 5.42 12.87 -36.95
N SER A 118 6.19 13.90 -37.30
CA SER A 118 6.36 14.33 -38.70
C SER A 118 7.14 13.33 -39.57
N TYR A 119 7.93 12.42 -38.99
CA TYR A 119 8.75 11.46 -39.74
C TYR A 119 8.16 10.05 -39.79
N LEU A 120 7.22 9.69 -38.92
CA LEU A 120 6.54 8.39 -38.99
C LEU A 120 5.26 8.41 -39.83
N THR A 121 4.58 9.57 -39.96
CA THR A 121 3.30 9.65 -40.69
C THR A 121 3.44 9.83 -42.22
N GLY A 122 4.66 9.95 -42.74
CA GLY A 122 4.91 10.34 -44.13
C GLY A 122 5.11 9.20 -45.14
N SER A 123 4.86 7.93 -44.80
CA SER A 123 5.13 6.82 -45.72
C SER A 123 4.16 5.64 -45.66
N LEU A 124 2.87 5.86 -45.42
CA LEU A 124 1.85 4.86 -45.74
C LEU A 124 0.65 5.55 -46.38
N ASP A 125 0.67 5.66 -47.71
CA ASP A 125 -0.55 5.72 -48.50
C ASP A 125 -1.34 4.43 -48.24
N LEU A 126 -2.35 4.50 -47.39
CA LEU A 126 -3.41 3.51 -47.27
C LEU A 126 -4.73 4.26 -47.24
N ASP A 127 -5.44 4.13 -48.36
CA ASP A 127 -6.77 4.65 -48.63
C ASP A 127 -7.84 4.15 -47.64
N ASP A 128 -8.93 4.91 -47.62
CA ASP A 128 -10.31 4.55 -47.27
C ASP A 128 -10.71 4.38 -45.80
N ASP A 129 -11.57 5.34 -45.41
CA ASP A 129 -12.83 5.14 -44.69
C ASP A 129 -12.80 4.56 -43.28
N MET A 130 -12.83 5.45 -42.28
CA MET A 130 -13.86 5.33 -41.23
C MET A 130 -14.32 6.72 -40.76
N GLU A 131 -15.58 6.96 -41.05
CA GLU A 131 -16.42 8.09 -40.64
C GLU A 131 -16.48 8.26 -39.12
N ASP A 132 -16.50 9.54 -38.71
CA ASP A 132 -17.13 10.13 -37.54
C ASP A 132 -17.38 9.23 -36.31
N LEU A 133 -16.52 9.41 -35.28
CA LEU A 133 -16.94 9.23 -33.90
C LEU A 133 -16.71 10.54 -33.15
N ASP A 134 -17.82 11.23 -32.94
CA ASP A 134 -17.93 12.44 -32.14
C ASP A 134 -17.18 12.31 -30.81
N ASN A 135 -16.28 13.26 -30.60
CA ASN A 135 -15.54 13.45 -29.38
C ASN A 135 -16.46 14.04 -28.30
N ASP A 136 -17.26 13.19 -27.65
CA ASP A 136 -17.92 13.54 -26.38
C ASP A 136 -16.88 13.53 -25.25
N SER A 137 -16.19 14.66 -25.11
CA SER A 137 -15.38 14.99 -23.94
C SER A 137 -16.27 15.53 -22.82
N GLU A 138 -17.03 14.66 -22.15
CA GLU A 138 -17.53 14.93 -20.79
C GLU A 138 -16.71 14.10 -19.79
N LEU A 139 -15.52 14.61 -19.45
CA LEU A 139 -14.86 14.21 -18.22
C LEU A 139 -15.33 15.20 -17.14
N ASP A 140 -16.26 14.74 -16.31
CA ASP A 140 -16.71 15.43 -15.10
C ASP A 140 -15.51 15.74 -14.19
N ILE A 141 -15.07 16.99 -14.25
CA ILE A 141 -14.17 17.60 -13.27
C ILE A 141 -15.05 18.00 -12.08
N ASP A 142 -15.45 17.03 -11.26
CA ASP A 142 -15.75 17.29 -9.85
C ASP A 142 -15.57 16.05 -8.97
N SER A 143 -14.32 15.76 -8.61
CA SER A 143 -14.05 15.03 -7.37
C SER A 143 -12.78 15.59 -6.74
N SER A 144 -12.84 16.88 -6.41
CA SER A 144 -11.78 17.55 -5.66
C SER A 144 -12.16 17.57 -4.17
N GLY A 145 -11.59 16.60 -3.45
CA GLY A 145 -11.20 16.66 -2.03
C GLY A 145 -12.02 17.52 -1.08
N GLU A 146 -12.96 16.89 -0.37
CA GLU A 146 -13.55 17.43 0.85
C GLU A 146 -12.50 17.43 1.98
N LEU A 147 -11.93 18.61 2.27
CA LEU A 147 -11.11 18.86 3.45
C LEU A 147 -12.03 19.12 4.65
N ILE A 148 -12.21 18.13 5.52
CA ILE A 148 -12.91 18.31 6.79
C ILE A 148 -11.98 19.03 7.78
N TYR A 149 -12.30 20.28 8.10
CA TYR A 149 -11.79 20.98 9.28
C TYR A 149 -12.60 20.55 10.51
N ALA A 150 -11.93 19.95 11.50
CA ALA A 150 -12.50 19.80 12.83
C ALA A 150 -12.40 21.14 13.58
N MET A 151 -13.51 21.59 14.17
CA MET A 151 -13.53 22.60 15.24
C MET A 151 -13.30 21.94 16.59
#